data_AF-A0A519TCF6-F1
#
_entry.id   AF-A0A519TCF6-F1
#
_cell.length_a   1.000
_cell.length_b   1.000
_cell.length_c   1.000
_cell.angle_alpha   90.00
_cell.angle_beta   90.00
_cell.angle_gamma   90.00
#
_symmetry.space_group_name_H-M   'P 1'
#
loop_
_entity.id
_entity.type
_entity.pdbx_description
1 polymer ?
#
loop_
_entity_poly.entity_id
_entity_poly.type
_entity_poly.pdbx_seq_one_letter_code
_entity_poly.pdbx_strand_id
1 'polypeptide(L)' 'LSAGEVFAHVGPYPENGDWPPHLHFQVMADMQGRYGDFPGVAPVSERAYWAQLCPNPWLLVS' A
#
# COMPACT_ATOMS: atom_id res chain seq x y z
N LEU A 1 14.37 -7.55 -7.61
CA LEU A 1 13.26 -7.84 -8.54
C LEU A 1 13.46 -7.00 -9.78
N SER A 2 13.43 -7.63 -10.94
CA SER A 2 13.45 -6.95 -12.24
C SER A 2 12.05 -6.52 -12.63
N ALA A 3 11.92 -5.55 -13.54
CA ALA A 3 10.60 -5.19 -14.07
C ALA A 3 9.94 -6.41 -14.73
N GLY A 4 8.70 -6.70 -14.35
CA GLY A 4 7.94 -7.87 -14.83
C GLY A 4 8.22 -9.18 -14.10
N GLU A 5 9.15 -9.20 -13.14
CA GLU A 5 9.39 -10.38 -12.30
C GLU A 5 8.21 -10.60 -11.34
N VAL A 6 7.63 -11.81 -11.34
CA VAL A 6 6.57 -12.19 -10.40
C VAL A 6 7.16 -12.37 -9.02
N PHE A 7 6.63 -11.66 -8.02
CA PHE A 7 7.12 -11.71 -6.64
C PHE A 7 6.04 -11.98 -5.59
N ALA A 8 4.76 -11.99 -5.98
CA ALA A 8 3.62 -12.25 -5.11
C ALA A 8 2.38 -12.70 -5.91
N HIS A 9 1.42 -13.30 -5.21
CA HIS A 9 0.08 -13.63 -5.72
C HIS A 9 -0.98 -12.99 -4.82
N VAL A 10 -2.18 -12.74 -5.36
CA VAL A 10 -3.32 -12.31 -4.54
C VAL A 10 -3.73 -13.46 -3.63
N GLY A 11 -3.78 -13.20 -2.32
CA GLY A 11 -4.13 -14.21 -1.32
C GLY A 11 -5.57 -14.70 -1.44
N PRO A 12 -5.84 -15.99 -1.24
CA PRO A 12 -7.19 -16.53 -1.18
C PRO A 12 -7.88 -16.18 0.15
N TYR A 13 -9.18 -16.47 0.22
CA TYR A 13 -9.87 -16.61 1.50
C TYR A 13 -9.22 -17.75 2.32
N PRO A 14 -9.07 -17.64 3.66
CA PRO A 14 -9.39 -16.49 4.52
C PRO A 14 -8.17 -15.56 4.75
N GLU A 15 -7.02 -15.87 4.15
CA GLU A 15 -5.74 -15.21 4.41
C GLU A 15 -5.79 -13.70 4.13
N ASN A 16 -6.61 -13.28 3.18
CA ASN A 16 -6.81 -11.87 2.85
C ASN A 16 -7.87 -11.16 3.71
N GLY A 17 -8.30 -11.75 4.83
CA GLY A 17 -9.32 -11.16 5.72
C GLY A 17 -10.74 -11.23 5.15
N ASP A 18 -11.03 -12.27 4.37
CA ASP A 18 -12.32 -12.57 3.75
C ASP A 18 -12.80 -11.54 2.71
N TRP A 19 -11.88 -10.72 2.20
CA TRP A 19 -12.20 -9.77 1.14
C TRP A 19 -12.25 -10.48 -0.24
N PRO A 20 -13.06 -9.99 -1.20
CA PRO A 20 -12.95 -10.42 -2.59
C PRO A 20 -11.51 -10.23 -3.11
N PRO A 21 -10.98 -11.08 -4.02
CA PRO A 21 -9.62 -10.95 -4.53
C PRO A 21 -9.35 -9.56 -5.13
N HIS A 22 -8.42 -8.82 -4.55
CA HIS A 22 -8.05 -7.47 -4.99
C HIS A 22 -6.59 -7.15 -4.66
N LEU A 23 -6.05 -6.10 -5.29
CA LEU A 23 -4.74 -5.55 -4.97
C LEU A 23 -4.91 -4.23 -4.25
N HIS A 24 -4.41 -4.14 -3.01
CA HIS A 24 -4.23 -2.87 -2.31
C HIS A 24 -2.80 -2.38 -2.56
N PHE A 25 -2.66 -1.22 -3.20
CA PHE A 25 -1.37 -0.64 -3.56
C PHE A 25 -1.19 0.72 -2.92
N GLN A 26 -0.13 0.88 -2.14
CA GLN A 26 0.24 2.11 -1.45
C GLN A 26 1.71 2.42 -1.72
N VAL A 27 2.02 3.70 -1.96
CA VAL A 27 3.40 4.18 -2.10
C VAL A 27 3.77 4.92 -0.83
N MET A 28 4.92 4.58 -0.25
CA MET A 28 5.46 5.22 0.95
C MET A 28 6.86 5.72 0.64
N ALA A 29 7.12 7.01 0.87
CA ALA A 29 8.45 7.61 0.71
C ALA A 29 9.41 7.20 1.84
N ASP A 30 8.87 6.93 3.03
CA ASP A 30 9.61 6.46 4.19
C ASP A 30 8.72 5.52 5.03
N MET A 31 9.25 4.35 5.40
CA MET A 31 8.58 3.38 6.26
C MET A 31 8.61 3.75 7.74
N GLN A 32 9.36 4.79 8.12
CA GLN A 32 9.47 5.31 9.49
C GLN A 32 9.93 4.27 10.51
N GLY A 33 10.75 3.31 10.07
CA GLY A 33 11.19 2.18 10.89
C GLY A 33 10.09 1.16 11.22
N ARG A 34 8.90 1.24 10.63
CA ARG A 34 7.83 0.24 10.78
C ARG A 34 8.13 -1.01 9.97
N TYR A 35 7.64 -2.14 10.45
CA TYR A 35 7.76 -3.44 9.78
C TYR A 35 6.45 -4.22 9.93
N GLY A 36 6.06 -4.93 8.87
CA GLY A 36 4.76 -5.61 8.79
C GLY A 36 3.65 -4.63 8.45
N ASP A 37 3.13 -3.92 9.45
CA ASP A 37 1.97 -3.04 9.29
C ASP A 37 2.36 -1.58 9.02
N PHE A 38 1.60 -0.93 8.15
CA PHE A 38 1.70 0.51 7.89
C PHE A 38 0.29 1.13 7.81
N PRO A 39 0.10 2.38 8.29
CA PRO A 39 -1.22 3.02 8.24
C PRO A 39 -1.78 3.15 6.82
N GLY A 40 -2.93 2.49 6.58
CA GLY A 40 -3.71 2.63 5.34
C GLY A 40 -4.72 3.79 5.38
N VAL A 41 -4.94 4.40 6.55
CA VAL A 41 -5.89 5.52 6.75
C VAL A 41 -5.27 6.54 7.69
N ALA A 42 -5.66 7.80 7.55
CA ALA A 42 -5.17 8.88 8.40
C ALA A 42 -6.28 9.89 8.76
N PRO A 43 -6.17 10.58 9.91
CA PRO A 43 -7.05 11.69 10.26
C PRO A 43 -6.97 12.82 9.24
N VAL A 44 -8.10 13.49 8.98
CA VAL A 44 -8.15 14.64 8.05
C VAL A 44 -7.23 15.77 8.51
N SER A 45 -7.06 15.96 9.81
CA SER A 45 -6.15 16.96 10.40
C SER A 45 -4.69 16.76 10.01
N GLU A 46 -4.29 15.55 9.61
CA GLU A 46 -2.92 15.19 9.25
C GLU A 46 -2.71 15.04 7.73
N ARG A 47 -3.72 15.38 6.92
CA ARG A 47 -3.69 15.17 5.46
C ARG A 47 -2.41 15.68 4.80
N ALA A 48 -1.93 16.87 5.17
CA ALA A 48 -0.75 17.47 4.55
C ALA A 48 0.53 16.67 4.81
N TYR A 49 0.64 16.05 5.98
CA TYR A 49 1.75 15.18 6.33
C TYR A 49 1.68 13.87 5.55
N TRP A 50 0.52 13.21 5.58
CA TRP A 50 0.33 11.92 4.90
C TRP A 50 0.40 12.02 3.38
N ALA A 51 -0.02 13.14 2.78
CA ALA A 51 0.11 13.35 1.33
C ALA A 51 1.58 13.50 0.87
N GLN A 52 2.47 13.95 1.75
CA GLN A 52 3.92 14.01 1.47
C GLN A 52 4.58 12.65 1.67
N LEU A 53 4.20 11.94 2.73
CA LEU A 53 4.75 10.63 3.05
C LEU A 53 4.23 9.53 2.12
N CYS A 54 2.95 9.58 1.76
CA CYS A 54 2.24 8.63 0.92
C CYS A 54 1.68 9.36 -0.33
N PRO A 55 2.51 9.57 -1.36
CA PRO A 55 2.09 10.29 -2.56
C PRO A 55 1.01 9.54 -3.34
N ASN A 56 0.26 10.28 -4.17
CA ASN A 56 -0.78 9.70 -5.02
C ASN A 56 -0.19 8.61 -5.95
N PRO A 57 -0.62 7.35 -5.84
CA PRO A 57 -0.03 6.24 -6.61
C PRO A 57 -0.47 6.23 -8.09
N TRP A 58 -1.44 7.06 -8.48
CA TRP A 58 -2.03 7.05 -9.82
C TRP A 58 -0.98 7.06 -10.94
N LEU A 59 0.07 7.88 -10.81
CA LEU A 59 1.14 7.99 -11.80
C LEU A 59 1.96 6.71 -12.00
N LEU A 60 1.86 5.72 -11.12
CA LEU A 60 2.59 4.44 -11.22
C LEU A 60 1.72 3.31 -11.78
N VAL A 61 0.39 3.47 -11.77
CA VAL A 61 -0.57 2.41 -12.12
C VAL A 61 -1.44 2.77 -13.32
N SER A 62 -1.31 4.00 -13.85
CA SER A 62 -2.01 4.50 -15.04
C SER A 62 -1.23 4.28 -16.33
#